data_AF-A0A265URX5-F1
#
_entry.id   AF-A0A265URX5-F1
#
_cell.length_a   1.000
_cell.length_b   1.000
_cell.length_c   1.000
_cell.angle_alpha   90.00
_cell.angle_beta   90.00
_cell.angle_gamma   90.00
#
_symmetry.space_group_name_H-M   'P 1'
#
loop_
_entity.id
_entity.type
_entity.pdbx_description
1 polymer ?
#
loop_
_entity_poly.entity_id
_entity_poly.type
_entity_poly.pdbx_seq_one_letter_code
_entity_poly.pdbx_strand_id
1 'polypeptide(L)'
;MSNLSKIKTEIENYAGKSSLTEMQIVQKLENHYFNKKVNENLKLYKKGKKKVSDITKDLKISPRKFYAILEKKKIEHKKYKKNK
;
A
#
# COMPACT_ATOMS: atom_id res chain seq x y z
N MET A 1 -18.02 -7.58 23.42
CA MET A 1 -17.77 -6.43 22.52
C MET A 1 -16.60 -6.79 21.61
N SER A 2 -16.84 -7.02 20.32
CA SER A 2 -15.78 -7.37 19.37
C SER A 2 -14.88 -6.17 19.11
N ASN A 3 -13.61 -6.39 18.75
CA ASN A 3 -12.71 -5.30 18.37
C ASN A 3 -13.27 -4.45 17.21
N LEU A 4 -14.09 -5.07 16.35
CA LEU A 4 -14.75 -4.39 15.23
C LEU A 4 -15.77 -3.35 15.71
N SER A 5 -16.53 -3.62 16.78
CA SER A 5 -17.51 -2.66 17.29
C SER A 5 -16.83 -1.41 17.85
N LYS A 6 -15.69 -1.58 18.54
CA LYS A 6 -14.89 -0.45 19.04
C LYS A 6 -14.34 0.42 17.90
N ILE A 7 -13.76 -0.21 16.88
CA ILE A 7 -13.22 0.50 15.70
C ILE A 7 -14.33 1.27 14.98
N LYS A 8 -15.51 0.67 14.83
CA LYS A 8 -16.66 1.35 14.21
C LYS A 8 -17.02 2.62 14.98
N THR A 9 -17.19 2.51 16.29
CA THR A 9 -17.53 3.65 17.15
C THR A 9 -16.44 4.73 17.12
N GLU A 10 -15.16 4.37 17.08
CA GLU A 10 -14.06 5.34 16.94
C GLU A 10 -14.11 6.08 15.59
N ILE A 11 -14.42 5.38 14.49
CA ILE A 11 -14.55 5.98 13.16
C ILE A 11 -15.76 6.93 13.12
N GLU A 12 -16.92 6.50 13.64
CA GLU A 12 -18.14 7.32 13.76
C GLU A 12 -17.87 8.60 14.57
N ASN A 13 -17.20 8.46 15.72
CA ASN A 13 -16.83 9.59 16.57
C ASN A 13 -15.86 10.56 15.87
N TYR A 14 -14.90 10.04 15.09
CA TYR A 14 -13.97 10.87 14.34
C TYR A 14 -14.65 11.55 13.14
N ALA A 15 -15.57 10.86 12.46
CA ALA A 15 -16.40 11.45 11.42
C ALA A 15 -17.25 12.61 11.98
N GLY A 16 -17.91 12.42 13.13
CA GLY A 16 -18.71 13.47 13.78
C GLY A 16 -17.90 14.68 14.27
N LYS A 17 -16.60 14.50 14.53
CA LYS A 17 -15.67 15.60 14.91
C LYS A 17 -14.95 16.23 13.72
N SER A 18 -15.06 15.66 12.52
CA SER A 18 -14.36 16.12 11.32
C SER A 18 -15.35 16.50 10.22
N SER A 19 -14.87 17.11 9.15
CA SER A 19 -15.67 17.33 7.93
C SER A 19 -15.64 16.13 6.98
N LEU A 20 -15.14 14.98 7.43
CA LEU A 20 -14.93 13.79 6.60
C LEU A 20 -16.01 12.74 6.86
N THR A 21 -16.39 12.03 5.81
CA THR A 21 -17.28 10.87 5.96
C THR A 21 -16.51 9.65 6.45
N GLU A 22 -17.20 8.72 7.12
CA GLU A 22 -16.62 7.44 7.55
C GLU A 22 -15.94 6.70 6.39
N MET A 23 -16.55 6.73 5.19
CA MET A 23 -15.98 6.12 4.00
C MET A 23 -14.63 6.74 3.59
N GLN A 24 -14.50 8.07 3.66
CA GLN A 24 -13.25 8.76 3.38
C GLN A 24 -12.18 8.45 4.43
N ILE A 25 -12.58 8.31 5.69
CA ILE A 25 -11.67 7.96 6.80
C ILE A 25 -11.10 6.56 6.58
N VAL A 26 -11.96 5.58 6.28
CA VAL A 26 -11.54 4.20 5.98
C VAL A 26 -10.60 4.16 4.77
N GLN A 27 -10.92 4.88 3.68
CA GLN A 27 -10.04 4.96 2.52
C GLN A 27 -8.67 5.58 2.84
N LYS A 28 -8.63 6.62 3.67
CA LYS A 28 -7.36 7.23 4.13
C LYS A 28 -6.54 6.24 4.96
N LEU A 29 -7.17 5.50 5.85
CA LEU A 29 -6.52 4.46 6.64
C LEU A 29 -5.97 3.35 5.74
N GLU A 30 -6.78 2.82 4.82
CA GLU A 30 -6.37 1.79 3.87
C GLU A 30 -5.15 2.25 3.06
N ASN A 31 -5.21 3.46 2.50
CA ASN A 31 -4.10 4.05 1.74
C ASN A 31 -2.84 4.22 2.59
N HIS A 32 -2.98 4.69 3.84
CA HIS A 32 -1.86 4.89 4.75
C HIS A 32 -1.14 3.57 5.05
N TYR A 33 -1.89 2.54 5.45
CA TYR A 33 -1.31 1.23 5.77
C TYR A 33 -0.77 0.52 4.53
N PHE A 34 -1.45 0.64 3.38
CA PHE A 34 -0.93 0.13 2.12
C PHE A 34 0.41 0.78 1.77
N ASN A 35 0.50 2.11 1.84
CA ASN A 35 1.74 2.84 1.57
C ASN A 35 2.87 2.48 2.54
N LYS A 36 2.56 2.28 3.81
CA LYS A 36 3.52 1.80 4.82
C LYS A 36 4.09 0.43 4.42
N LYS A 37 3.23 -0.52 4.07
CA LYS A 37 3.62 -1.87 3.62
C LYS A 37 4.43 -1.83 2.33
N VAL A 38 4.07 -0.95 1.39
CA VAL A 38 4.84 -0.72 0.16
C VAL A 38 6.26 -0.23 0.51
N ASN A 39 6.40 0.74 1.43
CA ASN A 39 7.71 1.27 1.81
C ASN A 39 8.61 0.21 2.46
N GLU A 40 8.06 -0.64 3.31
CA GLU A 40 8.79 -1.76 3.92
C GLU A 40 9.29 -2.74 2.85
N ASN A 41 8.41 -3.13 1.92
CA ASN A 41 8.78 -4.02 0.82
C ASN A 41 9.80 -3.38 -0.13
N LEU A 42 9.72 -2.08 -0.39
CA LEU A 42 10.73 -1.37 -1.18
C LEU A 42 12.10 -1.35 -0.49
N LYS A 43 12.16 -1.24 0.84
CA LYS A 43 13.42 -1.38 1.58
C LYS A 43 14.01 -2.77 1.39
N LEU A 44 13.19 -3.82 1.38
CA LEU A 44 13.65 -5.20 1.15
C LEU A 44 14.08 -5.43 -0.30
N TYR A 45 13.36 -4.84 -1.27
CA TYR A 45 13.71 -4.86 -2.69
C TYR A 45 15.07 -4.21 -2.95
N LYS A 46 15.29 -2.98 -2.43
CA LYS A 46 16.56 -2.25 -2.57
C LYS A 46 17.75 -3.01 -1.97
N LYS A 47 17.51 -3.77 -0.90
CA LYS A 47 18.52 -4.65 -0.27
C LYS A 47 18.74 -5.96 -1.02
N GLY A 48 18.00 -6.24 -2.10
CA GLY A 48 18.06 -7.50 -2.83
C GLY A 48 17.49 -8.71 -2.07
N LYS A 49 16.85 -8.49 -0.90
CA LYS A 49 16.36 -9.57 -0.02
C LYS A 49 15.06 -10.22 -0.50
N LYS A 50 14.23 -9.48 -1.25
CA LYS A 50 12.97 -9.98 -1.80
C LYS A 50 12.88 -9.69 -3.30
N LYS A 51 12.39 -10.66 -4.07
CA LYS A 51 12.09 -10.50 -5.49
C LYS A 51 10.75 -9.80 -5.67
N VAL A 52 10.53 -9.27 -6.87
CA VAL A 52 9.25 -8.63 -7.25
C VAL A 52 8.07 -9.57 -7.05
N SER A 53 8.23 -10.86 -7.39
CA SER A 53 7.20 -11.90 -7.20
C SER A 53 6.72 -11.97 -5.76
N ASP A 54 7.64 -11.99 -4.79
CA ASP A 54 7.31 -12.17 -3.37
C ASP A 54 6.63 -10.90 -2.84
N ILE A 55 7.14 -9.74 -3.23
CA ILE A 55 6.56 -8.45 -2.87
C ILE A 55 5.14 -8.29 -3.42
N THR A 56 4.90 -8.72 -4.66
CA THR A 56 3.56 -8.63 -5.28
C THR A 56 2.55 -9.54 -4.60
N LYS A 57 2.99 -10.72 -4.11
CA LYS A 57 2.18 -11.62 -3.27
C LYS A 57 1.87 -10.98 -1.92
N ASP A 58 2.87 -10.42 -1.25
CA ASP A 58 2.70 -9.76 0.05
C ASP A 58 1.74 -8.56 -0.02
N LEU A 59 1.88 -7.75 -1.06
CA LEU A 59 1.05 -6.57 -1.29
C LEU A 59 -0.31 -6.91 -1.92
N LYS A 60 -0.53 -8.16 -2.36
CA LYS A 60 -1.71 -8.59 -3.13
C LYS A 60 -2.00 -7.70 -4.34
N ILE A 61 -0.95 -7.28 -5.05
CA ILE A 61 -1.05 -6.46 -6.26
C ILE A 61 -0.43 -7.18 -7.44
N SER A 62 -0.80 -6.76 -8.66
CA SER A 62 -0.13 -7.27 -9.86
C SER A 62 1.30 -6.73 -9.97
N PRO A 63 2.24 -7.50 -10.57
CA PRO A 63 3.58 -7.01 -10.87
C PRO A 63 3.59 -5.69 -11.64
N ARG A 64 2.65 -5.48 -12.58
CA ARG A 64 2.50 -4.23 -13.33
C ARG A 64 2.26 -3.03 -12.40
N LYS A 65 1.37 -3.17 -11.41
CA LYS A 65 1.14 -2.11 -10.41
C LYS A 65 2.39 -1.83 -9.58
N PHE A 66 3.15 -2.87 -9.23
CA PHE A 66 4.41 -2.70 -8.50
C PHE A 66 5.47 -1.97 -9.32
N TYR A 67 5.64 -2.29 -10.61
CA TYR A 67 6.55 -1.56 -11.49
C TYR A 67 6.16 -0.08 -11.64
N ALA A 68 4.86 0.23 -11.76
CA ALA A 68 4.39 1.61 -11.76
C ALA A 68 4.75 2.37 -10.46
N ILE A 69 4.71 1.69 -9.31
CA ILE A 69 5.16 2.25 -8.02
C ILE A 69 6.67 2.53 -8.05
N LEU A 70 7.48 1.63 -8.62
CA LEU A 70 8.91 1.83 -8.77
C LEU A 70 9.21 3.05 -9.65
N GLU A 71 8.52 3.17 -10.78
CA GLU A 71 8.64 4.33 -11.69
C GLU A 71 8.24 5.64 -11.01
N LYS A 72 7.09 5.69 -10.34
CA LYS A 72 6.63 6.88 -9.61
C LYS A 72 7.61 7.32 -8.53
N LYS A 73 8.31 6.36 -7.90
CA LYS A 73 9.33 6.62 -6.88
C LYS A 73 10.75 6.79 -7.43
N LYS A 74 10.90 6.81 -8.76
CA LYS A 74 12.19 6.93 -9.46
C LYS A 74 13.20 5.86 -9.00
N ILE A 75 12.73 4.64 -8.76
CA ILE A 75 13.57 3.50 -8.39
C ILE A 75 13.91 2.73 -9.66
N GLU A 76 15.21 2.65 -9.96
CA GLU A 76 15.71 1.89 -11.10
C GLU A 76 15.37 0.41 -10.96
N HIS A 77 14.90 -0.16 -12.07
CA HIS A 77 14.66 -1.58 -12.21
C HIS A 77 14.98 -1.99 -13.64
N LYS A 78 15.45 -3.24 -13.81
CA LYS A 78 15.76 -3.77 -15.13
C LYS A 78 14.45 -3.90 -15.93
N LYS A 79 14.30 -3.05 -16.95
CA LYS A 79 13.24 -3.22 -17.96
C LYS A 79 13.73 -4.20 -19.02
N TYR A 80 12.88 -5.15 -19.39
CA TYR A 80 13.17 -6.04 -20.51
C TYR A 80 13.18 -5.21 -21.79
N LYS A 81 14.36 -5.08 -22.42
CA LYS A 81 14.48 -4.57 -23.78
C LYS A 81 14.35 -5.77 -24.71
N LYS A 82 13.21 -5.88 -25.40
CA LYS A 82 13.09 -6.82 -26.51
C LYS A 82 13.92 -6.21 -27.64
N ASN A 83 15.14 -6.71 -27.84
CA ASN A 83 15.90 -6.36 -29.04
C ASN A 83 15.04 -6.79 -30.24
N LYS A 84 14.84 -5.85 -31.16
CA LYS A 84 13.96 -5.99 -32.31
C LYS A 84 14.64 -6.81 -33.39
#